data_AF-A0A7D9MDC6-F1
#
_entry.id   AF-A0A7D9MDC6-F1
#
_cell.length_a   1.000
_cell.length_b   1.000
_cell.length_c   1.000
_cell.angle_alpha   90.00
_cell.angle_beta   90.00
_cell.angle_gamma   90.00
#
_symmetry.space_group_name_H-M   'P 1'
#
loop_
_entity.id
_entity.type
_entity.pdbx_description
1 polymer ?
#
loop_
_entity_poly.entity_id
_entity_poly.type
_entity_poly.pdbx_seq_one_letter_code
_entity_poly.pdbx_strand_id
1 'polypeptide(L)'
;MDFLEKNQKKQLGYLNDDVTHARDKNVIVIGGGDTGVDCVATCVRQNARKITTFELLNEPPKNRTDVNPWPQWPRVFRIEYGHEE
;
A
#
# COMPACT_ATOMS: atom_id res chain seq x y z
N MET A 1 -5.36 9.90 9.12
CA MET A 1 -4.96 8.73 8.29
C MET A 1 -5.75 7.55 8.81
N ASP A 2 -7.07 7.66 8.73
CA ASP A 2 -7.94 7.05 9.75
C ASP A 2 -8.13 5.55 9.54
N PHE A 3 -8.09 5.10 8.28
CA PHE A 3 -8.22 3.69 7.95
C PHE A 3 -7.04 2.89 8.51
N LEU A 4 -5.81 3.25 8.14
CA LEU A 4 -4.62 2.51 8.52
C LEU A 4 -4.39 2.56 10.03
N GLU A 5 -4.48 3.76 10.61
CA GLU A 5 -4.27 3.98 12.04
C GLU A 5 -5.26 3.16 12.90
N LYS A 6 -6.56 3.19 12.57
CA LYS A 6 -7.58 2.45 13.33
C LYS A 6 -7.40 0.95 13.17
N ASN A 7 -7.07 0.47 11.97
CA ASN A 7 -6.84 -0.96 11.73
C ASN A 7 -5.59 -1.47 12.47
N GLN A 8 -4.49 -0.70 12.48
CA GLN A 8 -3.29 -1.05 13.24
C GLN A 8 -3.56 -1.07 14.76
N LYS A 9 -4.23 -0.05 15.30
CA LYS A 9 -4.60 -0.02 16.72
C LYS A 9 -5.53 -1.18 17.10
N LYS A 10 -6.47 -1.57 16.23
CA LYS A 10 -7.32 -2.75 16.43
C LYS A 10 -6.51 -4.04 16.43
N GLN A 11 -5.57 -4.21 15.50
CA GLN A 11 -4.69 -5.38 15.45
C GLN A 11 -3.81 -5.51 16.70
N LEU A 12 -3.36 -4.38 17.26
CA LEU A 12 -2.58 -4.34 18.50
C LEU A 12 -3.44 -4.47 19.77
N GLY A 13 -4.77 -4.59 19.65
CA GLY A 13 -5.69 -4.70 20.79
C GLY A 13 -5.94 -3.39 21.54
N TYR A 14 -5.53 -2.24 20.99
CA TYR A 14 -5.77 -0.92 21.57
C TYR A 14 -7.15 -0.35 21.24
N LEU A 15 -7.88 -0.98 20.33
CA LEU A 15 -9.20 -0.55 19.88
C LEU A 15 -10.13 -1.76 19.77
N ASN A 16 -11.24 -1.75 20.52
CA ASN A 16 -12.27 -2.78 20.47
C ASN A 16 -13.45 -2.40 19.57
N ASP A 17 -13.46 -1.16 19.06
CA ASP A 17 -14.55 -0.64 18.26
C ASP A 17 -14.60 -1.26 16.84
N ASP A 18 -15.74 -1.05 16.19
CA ASP A 18 -15.93 -1.45 14.81
C ASP A 18 -15.20 -0.46 13.88
N VAL A 19 -14.04 -0.88 13.39
CA VAL A 19 -13.22 -0.11 12.44
C VAL A 19 -13.66 -0.43 11.01
N THR A 20 -13.48 0.54 10.12
CA THR A 20 -13.75 0.34 8.70
C THR A 20 -12.96 -0.85 8.16
N HIS A 21 -13.69 -1.90 7.76
CA HIS A 21 -13.14 -3.11 7.16
C HIS A 21 -13.32 -3.10 5.64
N ALA A 22 -12.36 -3.66 4.90
CA ALA A 22 -12.30 -3.66 3.44
C ALA A 22 -12.95 -4.88 2.76
N ARG A 23 -13.53 -5.81 3.53
CA ARG A 23 -14.03 -7.10 3.01
C ARG A 23 -15.10 -6.86 1.96
N ASP A 24 -14.99 -7.54 0.82
CA ASP A 24 -15.92 -7.46 -0.32
C ASP A 24 -16.10 -6.07 -0.96
N LYS A 25 -15.27 -5.09 -0.57
CA LYS A 25 -15.32 -3.71 -1.10
C LYS A 25 -14.34 -3.51 -2.25
N ASN A 26 -14.70 -2.57 -3.12
CA ASN A 26 -13.76 -1.98 -4.07
C ASN A 26 -13.06 -0.81 -3.37
N VAL A 27 -11.74 -0.88 -3.24
CA VAL A 27 -10.91 0.09 -2.53
C VAL A 27 -10.02 0.83 -3.52
N ILE A 28 -9.97 2.15 -3.36
CA ILE A 28 -9.05 3.02 -4.10
C ILE A 28 -8.01 3.55 -3.10
N VAL A 29 -6.74 3.35 -3.40
CA VAL A 29 -5.61 3.91 -2.65
C VAL A 29 -5.00 5.02 -3.50
N ILE A 30 -4.80 6.20 -2.94
CA ILE A 30 -4.18 7.34 -3.62
C ILE A 30 -2.82 7.57 -2.97
N GLY A 31 -1.76 7.42 -3.77
CA GLY A 31 -0.39 7.33 -3.30
C GLY A 31 0.08 5.88 -3.15
N GLY A 32 1.34 5.64 -3.46
CA GLY A 32 2.01 4.33 -3.48
C GLY A 32 3.41 4.40 -2.89
N GLY A 33 3.66 5.38 -2.01
CA GLY A 33 4.69 5.25 -0.99
C GLY A 33 4.29 4.26 0.10
N ASP A 34 5.13 4.09 1.11
CA ASP A 34 5.01 3.07 2.17
C ASP A 34 3.62 3.03 2.84
N THR A 35 3.04 4.20 3.14
CA THR A 35 1.69 4.28 3.71
C THR A 35 0.61 3.70 2.79
N GLY A 36 0.73 3.97 1.48
CA GLY A 36 -0.19 3.44 0.47
C GLY A 36 -0.07 1.92 0.38
N VAL A 37 1.16 1.41 0.38
CA VAL A 37 1.46 -0.03 0.39
C VAL A 37 0.90 -0.71 1.65
N ASP A 38 1.04 -0.09 2.83
CA ASP A 38 0.45 -0.61 4.08
C ASP A 38 -1.08 -0.64 4.04
N CYS A 39 -1.70 0.36 3.38
CA CYS A 39 -3.15 0.35 3.14
C CYS A 39 -3.56 -0.79 2.20
N VAL A 40 -2.79 -1.04 1.14
CA VAL A 40 -3.01 -2.17 0.23
C VAL A 40 -2.91 -3.48 1.00
N ALA A 41 -1.81 -3.71 1.73
CA ALA A 41 -1.58 -4.93 2.52
C ALA A 41 -2.75 -5.20 3.49
N THR A 42 -3.19 -4.15 4.19
CA THR A 42 -4.34 -4.24 5.10
C THR A 42 -5.60 -4.65 4.35
N CYS A 43 -5.86 -4.08 3.16
CA CYS A 43 -7.03 -4.42 2.35
C CYS A 43 -6.97 -5.85 1.80
N VAL A 44 -5.79 -6.35 1.41
CA VAL A 44 -5.68 -7.72 0.89
C VAL A 44 -5.92 -8.74 2.00
N ARG A 45 -5.26 -8.59 3.17
CA ARG A 45 -5.54 -9.42 4.37
C ARG A 45 -7.03 -9.43 4.73
N GLN A 46 -7.70 -8.30 4.53
CA GLN A 46 -9.13 -8.15 4.79
C GLN A 46 -10.05 -8.71 3.70
N ASN A 47 -9.50 -9.30 2.64
CA ASN A 47 -10.23 -9.85 1.50
C ASN A 47 -11.08 -8.80 0.77
N ALA A 48 -10.46 -7.67 0.41
CA ALA A 48 -11.11 -6.70 -0.46
C ALA A 48 -11.42 -7.30 -1.83
N ARG A 49 -12.56 -6.91 -2.42
CA ARG A 49 -13.00 -7.41 -3.74
C ARG A 49 -12.08 -6.95 -4.87
N LYS A 50 -11.66 -5.68 -4.80
CA LYS A 50 -10.77 -5.07 -5.78
C LYS A 50 -10.02 -3.94 -5.11
N ILE A 51 -8.73 -3.84 -5.37
CA ILE A 51 -7.89 -2.74 -4.90
C ILE A 51 -7.29 -2.06 -6.13
N THR A 52 -7.32 -0.73 -6.18
CA THR A 52 -6.72 0.04 -7.28
C THR A 52 -5.93 1.19 -6.68
N THR A 53 -4.65 1.23 -6.99
CA THR A 53 -3.74 2.29 -6.52
C THR A 53 -3.51 3.29 -7.64
N PHE A 54 -3.61 4.57 -7.31
CA PHE A 54 -3.26 5.66 -8.21
C PHE A 54 -2.04 6.39 -7.68
N GLU A 55 -1.10 6.65 -8.58
CA GLU A 55 0.11 7.40 -8.29
C GLU A 55 0.23 8.67 -9.12
N LEU A 56 0.83 9.69 -8.52
CA LEU A 56 1.07 10.96 -9.21
C LEU A 56 2.21 10.84 -10.23
N LEU A 57 3.21 10.04 -9.90
CA LEU A 57 4.39 9.86 -10.73
C LEU A 57 4.13 8.81 -11.80
N ASN A 58 4.79 8.97 -12.95
CA ASN A 58 4.80 7.94 -13.98
C ASN A 58 5.42 6.65 -13.42
N GLU A 59 4.97 5.52 -13.98
CA GLU A 59 5.54 4.21 -13.65
C GLU A 59 7.06 4.23 -13.82
N PRO A 60 7.84 3.96 -12.75
CA PRO A 60 9.29 3.94 -12.85
C PRO A 60 9.76 2.76 -13.73
N PRO A 61 10.96 2.84 -14.32
CA PRO A 61 11.47 1.78 -15.19
C PRO A 61 11.68 0.47 -14.42
N LYS A 62 11.57 -0.68 -15.11
CA LYS A 62 11.78 -2.00 -14.48
C LYS A 62 13.22 -2.24 -14.00
N ASN A 63 14.18 -1.62 -14.67
CA ASN A 63 15.62 -1.74 -14.37
C ASN A 63 16.23 -0.37 -14.15
N ARG A 64 17.35 -0.31 -13.42
CA ARG A 64 18.10 0.93 -13.23
C ARG A 64 18.59 1.43 -14.58
N THR A 65 18.49 2.74 -14.79
CA THR A 65 18.98 3.43 -15.97
C THR A 65 20.31 4.11 -15.68
N ASP A 66 21.06 4.49 -16.71
CA ASP A 66 22.35 5.18 -16.58
C ASP A 66 22.24 6.53 -15.86
N VAL A 67 21.03 7.11 -15.82
CA VAL A 67 20.75 8.36 -15.10
C VAL A 67 20.48 8.15 -13.59
N ASN A 68 20.34 6.90 -13.13
CA ASN A 68 20.21 6.55 -11.71
C ASN A 68 21.14 5.36 -11.33
N PRO A 69 22.46 5.53 -11.48
CA PRO A 69 23.43 4.49 -11.18
C PRO A 69 23.56 4.25 -9.67
N TRP A 70 24.10 3.10 -9.31
CA TRP A 70 24.58 2.87 -7.94
C TRP A 70 25.69 3.88 -7.60
N PRO A 71 25.77 4.46 -6.39
CA PRO A 71 25.09 4.07 -5.14
C PRO A 71 23.78 4.83 -4.83
N GLN A 72 23.19 5.53 -5.79
CA GLN A 72 21.92 6.24 -5.54
C GLN A 72 20.80 5.27 -5.16
N TRP A 73 19.72 5.78 -4.57
CA TRP A 73 18.54 4.96 -4.35
C TRP A 73 17.93 4.53 -5.70
N PRO A 74 17.62 3.23 -5.91
CA PRO A 74 17.09 2.74 -7.18
C PRO A 74 15.68 3.29 -7.42
N ARG A 75 15.51 4.07 -8.48
CA ARG A 75 14.23 4.54 -9.01
C ARG A 75 13.68 3.55 -10.03
N VAL A 76 13.32 2.35 -9.54
CA VAL A 76 12.76 1.28 -10.36
C VAL A 76 11.37 0.90 -9.87
N PHE A 77 10.55 0.35 -10.76
CA PHE A 77 9.28 -0.27 -10.38
C PHE A 77 9.53 -1.40 -9.39
N ARG A 78 8.76 -1.38 -8.29
CA ARG A 78 8.83 -2.38 -7.24
C ARG A 78 7.42 -2.88 -6.95
N ILE A 79 7.30 -4.19 -6.85
CA ILE A 79 6.19 -4.83 -6.17
C ILE A 79 6.69 -5.06 -4.75
N GLU A 80 6.13 -4.33 -3.80
CA GLU A 80 6.48 -4.49 -2.39
C GLU A 80 5.64 -5.58 -1.73
N TYR A 81 6.11 -6.06 -0.57
CA TYR A 81 5.47 -7.14 0.18
C TYR A 81 3.96 -6.94 0.38
N GLY A 82 3.53 -5.70 0.60
CA GLY A 82 2.12 -5.37 0.82
C GLY A 82 1.21 -5.63 -0.36
N HIS A 83 1.76 -5.81 -1.56
CA HIS A 83 1.02 -6.21 -2.76
C HIS A 83 0.86 -7.73 -2.90
N GLU A 84 1.68 -8.52 -2.21
CA GLU A 84 1.68 -10.00 -2.26
C GLU A 84 0.89 -10.66 -1.12
N GLU A 85 0.60 -9.90 -0.05
CA GLU A 85 -0.25 -10.29 1.10
C GLU A 85 -1.65 -10.75 0.71
#